data_AF-A0A2E2D6J3-F1
#
_entry.id   AF-A0A2E2D6J3-F1
#
_cell.length_a   1.000
_cell.length_b   1.000
_cell.length_c   1.000
_cell.angle_alpha   90.00
_cell.angle_beta   90.00
_cell.angle_gamma   90.00
#
_symmetry.space_group_name_H-M   'P 1'
#
loop_
_entity.id
_entity.type
_entity.pdbx_description
1 polymer ?
#
loop_
_entity_poly.entity_id
_entity_poly.type
_entity_poly.pdbx_seq_one_letter_code
_entity_poly.pdbx_strand_id
1 'polypeptide(L)'
;MNKISFDYDSTLDKQYIQDFARSLIIKGFDVWVCTSRWDDETAAEKGHKDWNKDLFKVTDSLGIPREKIIFTNYELKSKFLKDKGFILHLDDDWVELNHINNETNIVGISVFGGNSWKNKVKKILSTLDIK
;
A
#
# COMPACT_ATOMS: atom_id res chain seq x y z
N MET A 1 5.29 15.84 2.68
CA MET A 1 4.12 15.06 3.14
C MET A 1 4.58 13.64 3.42
N ASN A 2 4.07 13.03 4.49
CA ASN A 2 4.48 11.70 4.92
C ASN A 2 3.76 10.65 4.04
N LYS A 3 4.52 9.87 3.26
CA LYS A 3 3.97 8.88 2.33
C LYS A 3 3.72 7.53 3.00
N ILE A 4 2.53 6.99 2.82
CA ILE A 4 2.13 5.67 3.31
C ILE A 4 1.65 4.85 2.12
N SER A 5 2.11 3.61 2.01
CA SER A 5 1.64 2.70 0.97
C SER A 5 0.93 1.48 1.54
N PHE A 6 0.00 0.94 0.76
CA PHE A 6 -0.73 -0.28 1.03
C PHE A 6 -0.56 -1.23 -0.15
N ASP A 7 -0.39 -2.52 0.12
CA ASP A 7 -0.76 -3.55 -0.84
C ASP A 7 -2.27 -3.53 -1.11
N TYR A 8 -2.68 -4.15 -2.21
CA TYR A 8 -4.08 -4.22 -2.59
C TYR A 8 -4.76 -5.55 -2.21
N ASP A 9 -4.34 -6.68 -2.80
CA ASP A 9 -4.98 -7.97 -2.61
C ASP A 9 -4.84 -8.44 -1.16
N SER A 10 -5.92 -8.92 -0.54
CA SER A 10 -5.92 -9.26 0.89
C SER A 10 -5.58 -8.13 1.88
N THR A 11 -5.34 -6.91 1.38
CA THR A 11 -5.01 -5.71 2.15
C THR A 11 -6.02 -4.60 1.89
N LEU A 12 -5.81 -3.69 0.93
CA LEU A 12 -6.71 -2.57 0.68
C LEU A 12 -8.06 -2.99 0.07
N ASP A 13 -8.17 -4.21 -0.46
CA ASP A 13 -9.45 -4.81 -0.85
C ASP A 13 -10.41 -5.00 0.35
N LYS A 14 -9.91 -4.97 1.60
CA LYS A 14 -10.72 -5.11 2.81
C LYS A 14 -11.30 -3.79 3.28
N GLN A 15 -12.62 -3.74 3.51
CA GLN A 15 -13.33 -2.54 3.95
C GLN A 15 -12.72 -1.88 5.20
N TYR A 16 -12.33 -2.67 6.21
CA TYR A 16 -11.77 -2.16 7.46
C TYR A 16 -10.36 -1.55 7.31
N ILE A 17 -9.65 -1.86 6.22
CA ILE A 17 -8.37 -1.26 5.81
C ILE A 17 -8.65 0.00 4.98
N GLN A 18 -9.64 -0.03 4.09
CA GLN A 18 -10.11 1.17 3.36
C GLN A 18 -10.54 2.28 4.32
N ASP A 19 -11.29 1.95 5.37
CA ASP A 19 -11.72 2.93 6.38
C ASP A 19 -10.52 3.54 7.12
N PHE A 20 -9.48 2.75 7.33
CA PHE A 20 -8.24 3.24 7.92
C PHE A 20 -7.46 4.13 6.94
N ALA A 21 -7.31 3.72 5.69
CA ALA A 21 -6.69 4.53 4.63
C ALA A 21 -7.40 5.89 4.47
N ARG A 22 -8.74 5.90 4.46
CA ARG A 22 -9.55 7.12 4.47
C ARG A 22 -9.23 8.02 5.66
N SER A 23 -9.07 7.44 6.85
CA SER A 23 -8.69 8.21 8.04
C SER A 23 -7.29 8.84 7.94
N LEU A 24 -6.35 8.21 7.23
CA LEU A 24 -5.03 8.76 6.98
C LEU A 24 -5.08 9.89 5.96
N ILE A 25 -5.85 9.73 4.88
CA ILE A 25 -6.07 10.77 3.88
C ILE A 25 -6.67 12.03 4.52
N ILE A 26 -7.70 11.88 5.36
CA ILE A 26 -8.33 13.00 6.10
C ILE A 26 -7.32 13.72 7.01
N LYS A 27 -6.33 12.99 7.55
CA LYS A 27 -5.26 13.55 8.38
C LYS A 27 -4.11 14.18 7.57
N GLY A 28 -4.22 14.23 6.24
CA GLY A 28 -3.23 14.85 5.37
C GLY A 28 -2.02 13.97 5.00
N PHE A 29 -2.09 12.66 5.27
CA PHE A 29 -1.07 11.73 4.79
C PHE A 29 -1.17 11.54 3.27
N ASP A 30 -0.02 11.35 2.63
CA ASP A 30 0.03 11.03 1.20
C ASP A 30 -0.08 9.51 1.02
N VAL A 31 -1.27 9.02 0.69
CA VAL A 31 -1.58 7.58 0.61
C VAL A 31 -1.44 7.06 -0.82
N TRP A 32 -0.74 5.93 -0.95
CA TRP A 32 -0.41 5.25 -2.19
C TRP A 32 -0.82 3.77 -2.13
N VAL A 33 -0.93 3.14 -3.30
CA VAL A 33 -1.05 1.69 -3.47
C VAL A 33 0.22 1.18 -4.13
N CYS A 34 0.77 0.07 -3.64
CA CYS A 34 1.87 -0.66 -4.27
C CYS A 34 1.50 -2.13 -4.30
N THR A 35 1.19 -2.67 -5.48
CA THR A 35 0.59 -4.00 -5.65
C THR A 35 1.45 -4.86 -6.57
N SER A 36 1.47 -6.17 -6.31
CA SER A 36 2.17 -7.15 -7.15
C SER A 36 1.42 -7.50 -8.44
N ARG A 37 0.20 -6.99 -8.62
CA ARG A 37 -0.59 -7.14 -9.84
C ARG A 37 0.18 -6.62 -11.07
N TRP A 38 -0.15 -7.21 -12.22
CA TRP A 38 0.19 -6.61 -13.51
C TRP A 38 -0.47 -5.25 -13.70
N ASP A 39 0.25 -4.31 -14.31
CA ASP A 39 -0.35 -3.13 -14.94
C ASP A 39 -1.29 -3.53 -16.09
N ASP A 40 -2.10 -2.58 -16.55
CA ASP A 40 -3.13 -2.85 -17.56
C ASP A 40 -2.54 -3.30 -18.91
N GLU A 41 -1.36 -2.82 -19.27
CA GLU A 41 -0.67 -3.20 -20.51
C GLU A 41 -0.24 -4.66 -20.45
N THR A 42 0.52 -5.03 -19.42
CA THR A 42 0.99 -6.41 -19.20
C THR A 42 -0.19 -7.36 -19.03
N ALA A 43 -1.22 -6.96 -18.29
CA ALA A 43 -2.43 -7.77 -18.11
C ALA A 43 -3.14 -8.02 -19.44
N ALA A 44 -3.28 -7.00 -20.30
CA ALA A 44 -3.90 -7.13 -21.61
C ALA A 44 -3.09 -8.06 -22.54
N GLU A 45 -1.76 -7.94 -22.57
CA GLU A 45 -0.88 -8.85 -23.33
C GLU A 45 -1.03 -10.31 -22.89
N LYS A 46 -1.29 -10.54 -21.60
CA LYS A 46 -1.54 -11.86 -21.01
C LYS A 46 -3.00 -12.33 -21.14
N GLY A 47 -3.87 -11.55 -21.78
CA GLY A 47 -5.27 -11.90 -22.01
C GLY A 47 -6.18 -11.68 -20.80
N HIS A 48 -5.73 -10.95 -19.78
CA HIS A 48 -6.51 -10.61 -18.59
C HIS A 48 -7.22 -9.27 -18.76
N LYS A 49 -8.43 -9.32 -19.32
CA LYS A 49 -9.30 -8.14 -19.43
C LYS A 49 -9.81 -7.71 -18.04
N ASP A 50 -9.88 -6.41 -17.81
CA ASP A 50 -10.40 -5.80 -16.57
C ASP A 50 -9.65 -6.19 -15.27
N TRP A 51 -8.40 -6.63 -15.39
CA TRP A 51 -7.57 -7.14 -14.29
C TRP A 51 -7.52 -6.22 -13.05
N ASN A 52 -7.46 -4.91 -13.24
CA ASN A 52 -7.36 -3.91 -12.16
C ASN A 52 -8.66 -3.17 -11.86
N LYS A 53 -9.79 -3.58 -12.42
CA LYS A 53 -11.05 -2.83 -12.34
C LYS A 53 -11.55 -2.65 -10.91
N ASP A 54 -11.40 -3.67 -10.08
CA ASP A 54 -11.75 -3.62 -8.65
C ASP A 54 -10.80 -2.70 -7.86
N LEU A 55 -9.49 -2.79 -8.10
CA LEU A 55 -8.49 -1.89 -7.53
C LEU A 55 -8.80 -0.43 -7.86
N PHE A 56 -9.12 -0.17 -9.12
CA PHE A 56 -9.51 1.16 -9.60
C PHE A 56 -10.78 1.67 -8.93
N LYS A 57 -11.80 0.83 -8.79
CA LYS A 57 -13.02 1.20 -8.06
C LYS A 57 -12.75 1.55 -6.60
N VAL A 58 -11.90 0.78 -5.92
CA VAL A 58 -11.54 1.05 -4.51
C VAL A 58 -10.75 2.35 -4.40
N THR A 59 -9.71 2.52 -5.21
CA THR A 59 -8.86 3.73 -5.19
C THR A 59 -9.63 4.99 -5.57
N ASP A 60 -10.55 4.92 -6.53
CA ASP A 60 -11.46 6.03 -6.88
C ASP A 60 -12.33 6.43 -5.69
N SER A 61 -12.90 5.45 -4.97
CA SER A 61 -13.73 5.70 -3.79
C SER A 61 -12.96 6.33 -2.62
N LEU A 62 -11.64 6.16 -2.58
CA LEU A 62 -10.74 6.73 -1.57
C LEU A 62 -10.14 8.07 -2.02
N GLY A 63 -10.28 8.45 -3.29
CA GLY A 63 -9.62 9.61 -3.87
C GLY A 63 -8.11 9.41 -4.07
N ILE A 64 -7.66 8.17 -4.27
CA ILE A 64 -6.27 7.84 -4.62
C ILE A 64 -6.18 7.84 -6.15
N PRO A 65 -5.49 8.81 -6.75
CA PRO A 65 -5.43 8.93 -8.20
C PRO A 65 -4.45 7.90 -8.80
N ARG A 66 -4.55 7.65 -10.10
CA ARG A 66 -3.83 6.55 -10.78
C ARG A 66 -2.32 6.67 -10.67
N GLU A 67 -1.77 7.89 -10.66
CA GLU A 67 -0.34 8.15 -10.47
C GLU A 67 0.20 7.74 -9.09
N LYS A 68 -0.69 7.43 -8.14
CA LYS A 68 -0.34 6.90 -6.81
C LYS A 68 -0.56 5.39 -6.69
N ILE A 69 -0.71 4.70 -7.82
CA ILE A 69 -0.78 3.25 -7.90
C ILE A 69 0.51 2.76 -8.56
N ILE A 70 1.26 1.95 -7.84
CA ILE A 70 2.49 1.33 -8.30
C ILE A 70 2.18 -0.14 -8.57
N PHE A 71 2.25 -0.55 -9.84
CA PHE A 71 2.25 -1.95 -10.23
C PHE A 71 3.69 -2.44 -10.26
N THR A 72 3.99 -3.52 -9.55
CA THR A 72 5.33 -4.11 -9.56
C THR A 72 5.46 -5.23 -10.57
N ASN A 73 4.35 -5.68 -11.18
CA ASN A 73 4.34 -6.77 -12.16
C ASN A 73 5.04 -8.03 -11.61
N TYR A 74 4.72 -8.41 -10.36
CA TYR A 74 5.31 -9.51 -9.59
C TYR A 74 6.79 -9.35 -9.19
N GLU A 75 7.42 -8.20 -9.42
CA GLU A 75 8.70 -7.88 -8.80
C GLU A 75 8.52 -7.45 -7.34
N LEU A 76 9.56 -7.59 -6.52
CA LEU A 76 9.54 -7.22 -5.11
C LEU A 76 9.20 -5.74 -4.90
N LYS A 77 8.25 -5.44 -4.00
CA LYS A 77 7.81 -4.08 -3.68
C LYS A 77 8.93 -3.22 -3.09
N SER A 78 9.89 -3.83 -2.40
CA SER A 78 11.07 -3.13 -1.88
C SER A 78 11.79 -2.33 -2.96
N LYS A 79 11.94 -2.88 -4.18
CA LYS A 79 12.57 -2.20 -5.33
C LYS A 79 11.85 -0.94 -5.76
N PHE A 80 10.52 -0.91 -5.62
CA PHE A 80 9.69 0.19 -6.08
C PHE A 80 9.45 1.24 -5.00
N LEU A 81 9.56 0.88 -3.73
CA LEU A 81 9.29 1.79 -2.61
C LEU A 81 10.58 2.44 -2.08
N LYS A 82 11.72 1.78 -2.21
CA LYS A 82 13.02 2.24 -1.72
C LYS A 82 13.32 3.67 -2.19
N ASP A 83 13.82 4.47 -1.26
CA ASP A 83 14.27 5.86 -1.48
C ASP A 83 13.20 6.84 -2.03
N LYS A 84 11.90 6.47 -1.99
CA LYS A 84 10.78 7.34 -2.44
C LYS A 84 10.09 8.13 -1.33
N GLY A 85 10.61 8.06 -0.10
CA GLY A 85 10.11 8.80 1.06
C GLY A 85 8.89 8.17 1.75
N PHE A 86 8.67 6.87 1.56
CA PHE A 86 7.65 6.12 2.31
C PHE A 86 8.09 5.90 3.76
N ILE A 87 7.18 6.12 4.70
CA ILE A 87 7.42 5.88 6.13
C ILE A 87 7.06 4.45 6.54
N LEU A 88 5.99 3.90 5.96
CA LEU A 88 5.51 2.56 6.23
C LEU A 88 4.76 1.98 5.03
N HIS A 89 4.74 0.66 4.96
CA HIS A 89 4.00 -0.13 3.99
C HIS A 89 3.17 -1.19 4.71
N LEU A 90 1.90 -1.33 4.36
CA LEU A 90 1.02 -2.38 4.89
C LEU A 90 0.81 -3.45 3.84
N ASP A 91 0.99 -4.71 4.23
CA ASP A 91 0.92 -5.87 3.35
C ASP A 91 0.47 -7.10 4.17
N ASP A 92 -0.13 -8.11 3.55
CA ASP A 92 -0.38 -9.40 4.18
C ASP A 92 0.72 -10.43 3.90
N ASP A 93 1.53 -10.22 2.85
CA ASP A 93 2.60 -11.12 2.44
C ASP A 93 3.87 -10.92 3.28
N TRP A 94 4.26 -11.97 4.01
CA TRP A 94 5.47 -11.98 4.84
C TRP A 94 6.77 -11.87 4.03
N VAL A 95 6.79 -12.36 2.78
CA VAL A 95 7.96 -12.29 1.89
C VAL A 95 8.22 -10.83 1.52
N GLU A 96 7.19 -10.14 1.03
CA GLU A 96 7.27 -8.70 0.70
C GLU A 96 7.69 -7.89 1.92
N LEU A 97 7.08 -8.14 3.08
CA LEU A 97 7.43 -7.46 4.33
C LEU A 97 8.88 -7.74 4.76
N ASN A 98 9.38 -8.97 4.57
CA ASN A 98 10.77 -9.29 4.88
C ASN A 98 11.73 -8.51 3.98
N HIS A 99 11.46 -8.42 2.68
CA HIS A 99 12.29 -7.62 1.76
C HIS A 99 12.21 -6.12 2.08
N ILE A 100 11.01 -5.58 2.33
CA ILE A 100 10.84 -4.16 2.70
C ILE A 100 11.65 -3.82 3.96
N ASN A 101 11.54 -4.62 5.01
CA ASN A 101 12.20 -4.33 6.29
C ASN A 101 13.72 -4.53 6.25
N ASN A 102 14.24 -5.40 5.39
CA ASN A 102 15.68 -5.67 5.30
C ASN A 102 16.41 -4.80 4.26
N GLU A 103 15.71 -4.32 3.23
CA GLU A 103 16.34 -3.64 2.08
C GLU A 103 16.07 -2.13 2.04
N THR A 104 15.20 -1.64 2.90
CA THR A 104 14.74 -0.25 2.92
C THR A 104 14.63 0.30 4.34
N ASN A 105 14.47 1.63 4.47
CA ASN A 105 14.17 2.29 5.75
C ASN A 105 12.67 2.38 6.06
N ILE A 106 11.83 1.68 5.29
CA ILE A 106 10.38 1.69 5.41
C ILE A 106 9.97 0.65 6.45
N VAL A 107 9.02 0.98 7.31
CA VAL A 107 8.48 0.01 8.25
C VAL A 107 7.40 -0.83 7.56
N GLY A 108 7.71 -2.09 7.27
CA GLY A 108 6.74 -3.09 6.84
C GLY A 108 5.83 -3.53 7.99
N ILE A 109 4.52 -3.50 7.77
CA ILE A 109 3.51 -3.82 8.77
C ILE A 109 2.56 -4.88 8.20
N SER A 110 2.59 -6.07 8.81
CA SER A 110 1.62 -7.11 8.47
C SER A 110 0.22 -6.72 8.92
N VAL A 111 -0.75 -6.86 8.01
CA VAL A 111 -2.20 -6.76 8.34
C VAL A 111 -2.83 -8.14 8.59
N PHE A 112 -2.07 -9.22 8.41
CA PHE A 112 -2.54 -10.59 8.64
C PHE A 112 -2.65 -10.91 10.14
N GLY A 113 -3.63 -11.75 10.49
CA GLY A 113 -3.72 -12.38 11.82
C GLY A 113 -4.23 -11.52 12.98
N GLY A 114 -4.74 -10.29 12.75
CA GLY A 114 -5.44 -9.51 13.79
C GLY A 114 -5.47 -8.01 13.57
N ASN A 115 -5.88 -7.24 14.60
CA ASN A 115 -6.04 -5.78 14.55
C ASN A 115 -4.90 -4.98 15.21
N SER A 116 -3.84 -5.65 15.68
CA SER A 116 -2.71 -5.00 16.37
C SER A 116 -1.94 -4.03 15.47
N TRP A 117 -1.97 -4.25 14.15
CA TRP A 117 -1.32 -3.40 13.15
C TRP A 117 -1.78 -1.93 13.23
N LYS A 118 -3.06 -1.66 13.53
CA LYS A 118 -3.58 -0.29 13.67
C LYS A 118 -2.85 0.47 14.78
N ASN A 119 -2.60 -0.22 15.90
CA ASN A 119 -1.88 0.37 17.03
C ASN A 119 -0.40 0.57 16.71
N LYS A 120 0.21 -0.37 15.96
CA LYS A 120 1.59 -0.23 15.48
C LYS A 120 1.73 1.01 14.58
N VAL A 121 0.84 1.18 13.60
CA VAL A 121 0.81 2.35 12.73
C VAL A 121 0.65 3.63 13.56
N LYS A 122 -0.36 3.70 14.44
CA LYS A 122 -0.58 4.88 15.29
C LYS A 122 0.65 5.27 16.12
N LYS A 123 1.33 4.28 16.72
CA LYS A 123 2.55 4.51 17.51
C LYS A 123 3.68 5.09 16.66
N ILE A 124 3.88 4.58 15.44
CA ILE A 124 4.88 5.11 14.50
C ILE A 124 4.52 6.53 14.07
N LEU A 125 3.25 6.77 13.76
CA LEU A 125 2.81 8.10 13.32
C LEU A 125 2.87 9.14 14.44
N SER A 126 2.72 8.75 15.71
CA SER A 126 2.85 9.68 16.84
C SER A 126 4.29 10.10 17.14
N THR A 127 5.30 9.39 16.63
CA THR A 127 6.70 9.80 16.77
C THR A 127 7.18 10.72 15.66
N LEU A 128 6.36 10.89 14.61
CA LEU A 128 6.60 11.91 13.60
C LEU A 128 6.04 13.20 14.18
N ASP A 129 6.89 14.20 14.44
CA ASP A 129 6.47 15.55 14.84
C ASP A 129 5.61 16.16 13.72
N ILE A 130 4.33 15.82 13.68
CA ILE A 130 3.34 16.43 12.81
C ILE A 130 2.96 17.75 13.49
N LYS A 131 3.81 18.76 13.30
CA LYS A 131 3.51 20.16 13.61
C LYS A 131 2.43 20.71 12.68
#